data_AF-A0A0J6D220-F1
#
_entry.id   AF-A0A0J6D220-F1
#
_cell.length_a   1.000
_cell.length_b   1.000
_cell.length_c   1.000
_cell.angle_alpha   90.00
_cell.angle_beta   90.00
_cell.angle_gamma   90.00
#
_symmetry.space_group_name_H-M   'P 1'
#
loop_
_entity.id
_entity.type
_entity.pdbx_description
1 polymer ?
#
loop_
_entity_poly.entity_id
_entity_poly.type
_entity_poly.pdbx_seq_one_letter_code
_entity_poly.pdbx_strand_id
1 'polypeptide(L)' 'MSHQLLSKYTKVLYQVMVAVQFIKKYQSRTCDIRQISILTGFSEEAILEAIEFGEFRQQDRHENTQQ' A
#
# COMPACT_ATOMS: atom_id res chain seq x y z
N MET A 1 -21.07 3.49 -6.25
CA MET A 1 -20.47 3.89 -4.95
C MET A 1 -19.27 3.00 -4.55
N SER A 2 -19.31 1.67 -4.76
CA SER A 2 -18.22 0.76 -4.35
C SER A 2 -16.84 1.05 -4.98
N HIS A 3 -16.78 1.34 -6.28
CA HIS A 3 -15.50 1.54 -6.99
C HIS A 3 -14.67 2.74 -6.52
N GLN A 4 -15.32 3.83 -6.07
CA GLN A 4 -14.60 5.01 -5.58
C GLN A 4 -13.98 4.78 -4.20
N LEU A 5 -14.67 4.03 -3.33
CA LEU A 5 -14.16 3.67 -2.00
C LEU A 5 -12.96 2.73 -2.12
N LEU A 6 -13.07 1.72 -3.00
CA LEU A 6 -11.98 0.83 -3.38
C LEU A 6 -10.76 1.61 -3.91
N SER A 7 -11.00 2.59 -4.78
CA SER A 7 -9.94 3.44 -5.32
C SER A 7 -9.22 4.28 -4.26
N LYS A 8 -9.94 4.78 -3.24
CA LYS A 8 -9.35 5.54 -2.12
C LYS A 8 -8.36 4.69 -1.33
N TYR A 9 -8.77 3.48 -0.92
CA TYR A 9 -7.91 2.58 -0.14
C TYR A 9 -6.72 2.06 -0.94
N THR A 10 -6.91 1.72 -2.22
CA THR A 10 -5.82 1.29 -3.10
C THR A 10 -4.73 2.37 -3.25
N LYS A 11 -5.11 3.65 -3.36
CA LYS A 11 -4.14 4.74 -3.47
C LYS A 11 -3.30 4.89 -2.19
N VAL A 12 -3.95 4.83 -1.02
CA VAL A 12 -3.26 4.90 0.27
C VAL A 12 -2.34 3.68 0.43
N LEU A 13 -2.83 2.48 0.12
CA LEU A 13 -2.07 1.24 0.19
C LEU A 13 -0.80 1.28 -0.67
N TYR A 14 -0.89 1.81 -1.90
CA TYR A 14 0.30 1.96 -2.75
C TYR A 14 1.37 2.85 -2.11
N GLN A 15 0.98 4.01 -1.57
CA GLN A 15 1.91 4.93 -0.91
C GLN A 15 2.52 4.30 0.36
N VAL A 16 1.72 3.56 1.13
CA VAL A 16 2.18 2.78 2.29
C VAL A 16 3.23 1.76 1.87
N MET A 17 3.02 1.02 0.77
CA MET A 17 3.99 0.05 0.28
C MET A 17 5.31 0.68 -0.14
N VAL A 18 5.27 1.84 -0.81
CA VAL A 18 6.48 2.60 -1.17
C VAL A 18 7.24 3.04 0.08
N ALA A 19 6.54 3.56 1.10
CA ALA A 19 7.16 3.97 2.36
C ALA A 19 7.81 2.79 3.10
N VAL A 20 7.14 1.63 3.15
CA VAL A 20 7.68 0.39 3.75
C VAL A 20 8.96 -0.05 3.02
N GLN A 21 8.97 -0.01 1.68
CA GLN A 21 10.17 -0.36 0.90
C GLN A 21 11.32 0.61 1.17
N PHE A 22 11.04 1.92 1.28
CA PHE A 22 12.01 2.93 1.63
C PHE A 22 12.62 2.67 3.03
N ILE A 23 11.80 2.46 4.05
CA ILE A 23 12.26 2.16 5.42
C ILE A 23 13.13 0.90 5.43
N LYS A 24 12.67 -0.18 4.80
CA LYS A 24 13.43 -1.44 4.71
C LYS A 24 14.80 -1.25 4.07
N LYS A 25 14.88 -0.43 3.01
CA LYS A 25 16.12 -0.19 2.28
C LYS A 25 17.12 0.67 3.05
N TYR A 26 16.65 1.67 3.80
CA TYR A 26 17.52 2.71 4.36
C TYR A 26 17.67 2.69 5.89
N GLN A 27 16.78 2.04 6.64
CA GLN A 27 16.77 2.12 8.11
C GLN A 27 17.03 0.80 8.85
N SER A 28 17.12 -0.35 8.15
CA SER A 28 17.49 -1.68 8.71
C SER A 28 16.78 -2.05 10.04
N ARG A 29 15.58 -1.52 10.26
CA ARG A 29 14.76 -1.71 11.48
C ARG A 29 13.35 -2.13 11.09
N THR A 30 12.65 -2.72 12.05
CA THR A 30 11.23 -3.03 11.97
C THR A 30 10.44 -1.78 11.59
N CYS A 31 9.57 -1.92 10.58
CA CYS A 31 8.74 -0.83 10.07
C CYS A 31 7.54 -0.66 10.98
N ASP A 32 7.45 0.48 11.68
CA ASP A 32 6.32 0.81 12.55
C ASP A 32 5.30 1.71 11.82
N ILE A 33 4.02 1.58 12.17
CA ILE A 33 2.91 2.32 11.54
C ILE A 33 3.05 3.83 11.72
N ARG A 34 3.57 4.26 12.88
CA ARG A 34 3.82 5.66 13.16
C ARG A 34 4.87 6.26 12.22
N GLN A 35 5.90 5.49 11.86
CA GLN A 35 6.89 5.94 10.88
C GLN A 35 6.30 6.04 9.48
N ILE A 36 5.45 5.09 9.08
CA ILE A 36 4.73 5.13 7.81
C ILE A 36 3.82 6.38 7.78
N SER A 37 3.11 6.67 8.87
CA SER A 37 2.26 7.85 8.99
C SER A 37 3.06 9.14 8.80
N ILE A 38 4.22 9.28 9.47
CA ILE A 38 5.09 10.45 9.31
C ILE A 38 5.58 10.60 7.86
N LEU A 39 5.95 9.52 7.19
CA LEU A 39 6.49 9.57 5.82
C LEU A 39 5.42 9.84 4.77
N THR A 40 4.21 9.32 4.96
CA THR A 40 3.14 9.39 3.96
C THR A 40 2.16 10.53 4.19
N GLY A 41 2.10 11.08 5.41
CA GLY A 41 1.13 12.10 5.80
C GLY A 41 -0.28 11.56 6.05
N PHE A 42 -0.50 10.25 5.96
CA PHE A 42 -1.77 9.62 6.30
C PHE A 42 -1.87 9.36 7.81
N SER A 43 -3.10 9.39 8.35
CA SER A 43 -3.33 8.95 9.72
C SER A 43 -3.08 7.45 9.86
N GLU A 44 -2.77 7.00 11.08
CA GLU A 44 -2.55 5.58 11.35
C GLU A 44 -3.80 4.75 11.03
N GLU A 45 -5.00 5.29 11.31
CA GLU A 45 -6.28 4.65 10.96
C GLU A 45 -6.44 4.51 9.46
N ALA A 46 -6.14 5.54 8.67
CA ALA A 46 -6.24 5.47 7.21
C ALA A 46 -5.26 4.44 6.62
N ILE A 47 -4.10 4.25 7.25
CA ILE A 47 -3.13 3.22 6.88
C ILE A 47 -3.68 1.83 7.19
N LEU A 48 -4.25 1.62 8.39
CA LEU A 48 -4.86 0.35 8.78
C LEU A 48 -6.05 -0.01 7.86
N GLU A 49 -6.95 0.94 7.61
CA GLU A 49 -8.06 0.75 6.69
C GLU A 49 -7.57 0.41 5.27
N ALA A 50 -6.49 1.04 4.80
CA ALA A 50 -5.93 0.74 3.49
C ALA A 50 -5.26 -0.64 3.42
N ILE A 51 -4.67 -1.11 4.52
CA ILE A 51 -4.13 -2.48 4.63
C ILE A 51 -5.26 -3.51 4.62
N GLU A 52 -6.38 -3.21 5.29
CA GLU A 52 -7.52 -4.12 5.41
C GLU A 52 -8.38 -4.17 4.13
N PHE A 53 -8.64 -3.01 3.51
CA PHE A 53 -9.60 -2.87 2.41
C PHE A 53 -8.98 -2.51 1.05
N GLY A 54 -7.67 -2.24 0.99
CA GLY A 54 -7.00 -1.89 -0.26
C GLY A 54 -6.83 -3.09 -1.18
N GLU A 55 -7.30 -2.98 -2.42
CA GLU A 55 -7.07 -4.01 -3.43
C GLU A 55 -5.78 -3.72 -4.21
N PHE A 56 -4.84 -4.66 -4.18
CA PHE A 56 -3.70 -4.67 -5.08
C PHE A 56 -4.11 -5.43 -6.35
N ARG A 57 -4.55 -4.73 -7.40
CA ARG A 57 -4.80 -5.39 -8.69
C ARG A 57 -3.48 -5.88 -9.27
N GLN A 58 -3.18 -7.16 -9.11
CA GLN A 58 -2.22 -7.88 -9.94
C GLN A 58 -2.84 -8.13 -11.33
N GLN A 59 -3.00 -7.08 -12.13
CA GLN A 59 -3.08 -7.18 -13.60
C GLN A 59 -1.76 -6.55 -14.07
N ASP A 60 -0.75 -7.22 -14.65
CA ASP A 60 -0.73 -8.37 -15.53
C ASP A 60 0.59 -9.17 -15.34
N ARG A 61 0.55 -10.36 -14.74
CA ARG A 61 1.53 -11.40 -15.01
C ARG A 61 0.75 -12.69 -15.22
N HIS A 62 0.92 -13.31 -16.38
CA HIS A 62 0.27 -14.54 -16.85
C HIS A 62 -0.95 -14.37 -17.77
N GLU A 63 -0.80 -13.57 -18.83
CA GLU A 63 -1.33 -13.96 -20.15
C GLU A 63 -0.19 -13.90 -21.16
N ASN A 64 0.65 -14.94 -21.18
CA ASN A 64 1.47 -15.35 -22.34
C ASN A 64 2.16 -16.68 -22.04
N THR A 65 1.34 -17.73 -21.95
CA THR A 65 1.81 -19.09 -22.25
C THR A 65 0.74 -19.78 -23.08
N GLN A 66 0.57 -19.30 -24.31
CA GLN A 66 0.14 -20.15 -25.41
C GLN A 66 1.30 -20.21 -26.39
N GLN A 67 1.95 -21.37 -26.45
CA GLN A 67 2.53 -22.00 -27.63
C GLN A 67 2.88 -23.44 -27.31
#